data_AF-W1Y0D4-F1
#
_entry.id   AF-W1Y0D4-F1
#
_cell.length_a   1.000
_cell.length_b   1.000
_cell.length_c   1.000
_cell.angle_alpha   90.00
_cell.angle_beta   90.00
_cell.angle_gamma   90.00
#
_symmetry.space_group_name_H-M   'P 1'
#
loop_
_entity.id
_entity.type
_entity.pdbx_description
1 polymer ?
#
loop_
_entity_poly.entity_id
_entity_poly.type
_entity_poly.pdbx_seq_one_letter_code
_entity_poly.pdbx_strand_id
1 'polypeptide(L)'
;GKIYGLLGRNGTGKSTLINLIGNQLVCKNGEIKIFGKSAKDDISVLENICIVREKEFFLKDYKVKNIFDMHSKFYKNYDYNLQKKLSRLFEINEELSYKSLSRGQKTLLSNIIGICSNCPITIFDEPTVGLDAVNRNYFYDA
;
A
#
# COMPACT_ATOMS: atom_id res chain seq x y z
N GLY A 1 -6.74 -0.79 16.29
CA GLY A 1 -5.50 -0.10 15.89
C GLY A 1 -5.65 1.40 16.12
N LYS A 2 -4.73 2.22 15.60
CA LYS A 2 -4.84 3.68 15.54
C LYS A 2 -4.58 4.11 14.10
N ILE A 3 -5.33 5.10 13.62
CA ILE A 3 -5.11 5.72 12.31
C ILE A 3 -4.46 7.08 12.54
N TYR A 4 -3.39 7.37 11.80
CA TYR A 4 -2.68 8.64 11.87
C TYR A 4 -2.69 9.31 10.50
N GLY A 5 -2.97 10.61 10.46
CA GLY A 5 -2.89 11.43 9.25
C GLY A 5 -1.62 12.29 9.24
N LEU A 6 -0.76 12.11 8.24
CA LEU A 6 0.39 12.99 8.01
C LEU A 6 -0.02 14.11 7.04
N LEU A 7 -0.31 15.29 7.59
CA LEU A 7 -0.82 16.44 6.83
C LEU A 7 0.29 17.46 6.53
N GLY A 8 0.26 18.03 5.33
CA GLY A 8 1.20 19.06 4.89
C GLY A 8 1.06 19.37 3.41
N ARG A 9 1.56 20.52 2.95
CA ARG A 9 1.55 20.90 1.53
C ARG A 9 2.41 19.95 0.68
N ASN A 10 2.26 20.02 -0.64
CA ASN A 10 3.17 19.31 -1.53
C ASN A 10 4.59 19.87 -1.37
N GLY A 11 5.59 18.99 -1.38
CA GLY A 11 6.99 19.35 -1.17
C GLY A 11 7.43 19.52 0.29
N THR A 12 6.57 19.33 1.30
CA THR A 12 6.96 19.46 2.72
C THR A 12 7.74 18.27 3.28
N GLY A 13 8.03 17.26 2.46
CA GLY A 13 8.81 16.09 2.87
C GLY A 13 8.00 14.90 3.40
N LYS A 14 6.68 14.84 3.20
CA LYS A 14 5.84 13.69 3.60
C LYS A 14 6.36 12.38 3.00
N SER A 15 6.51 12.31 1.68
CA SER A 15 7.06 11.13 1.01
C SER A 15 8.51 10.86 1.39
N THR A 16 9.29 11.90 1.74
CA THR A 16 10.64 11.74 2.31
C THR A 16 10.61 11.00 3.64
N LEU A 17 9.68 11.35 4.54
CA LEU A 17 9.49 10.63 5.79
C LEU A 17 9.08 9.18 5.56
N ILE A 18 8.15 8.92 4.64
CA ILE A 18 7.73 7.55 4.28
C ILE A 18 8.93 6.75 3.73
N ASN A 19 9.77 7.36 2.88
CA ASN A 19 10.99 6.73 2.39
C ASN A 19 11.97 6.40 3.52
N LEU A 20 12.15 7.30 4.49
CA LEU A 20 13.02 7.08 5.64
C LEU A 20 12.48 5.92 6.51
N ILE A 21 11.16 5.85 6.74
CA ILE A 21 10.52 4.76 7.49
C ILE A 21 10.74 3.41 6.79
N GLY A 22 10.57 3.37 5.47
CA GLY A 22 10.80 2.15 4.68
C GLY A 22 12.28 1.82 4.42
N ASN A 23 13.22 2.52 5.06
CA ASN A 23 14.67 2.41 4.84
C ASN A 23 15.10 2.57 3.36
N GLN A 24 14.31 3.30 2.57
CA GLN A 24 14.59 3.64 1.15
C GLN A 24 15.47 4.90 1.04
N LEU A 25 15.57 5.67 2.12
CA LEU A 25 16.52 6.75 2.30
C LEU A 25 17.26 6.56 3.62
N VAL A 26 18.55 6.90 3.63
CA VAL A 26 19.38 6.79 4.83
C VAL A 26 19.17 8.03 5.70
N CYS A 27 18.74 7.80 6.94
CA CYS A 27 18.62 8.85 7.96
C CYS A 27 20.02 9.36 8.36
N LYS A 28 20.28 10.66 8.11
CA LYS A 28 21.57 11.32 8.42
C LYS A 28 21.77 11.56 9.91
N ASN A 29 20.75 12.05 10.60
CA ASN A 29 20.75 12.36 12.04
C ASN A 29 19.45 11.86 12.66
N GLY A 30 19.51 11.42 13.92
CA GLY A 30 18.37 10.80 14.60
C GLY A 30 18.18 9.32 14.21
N GLU A 31 17.07 8.75 14.66
CA GLU A 31 16.75 7.34 14.45
C GLU A 31 15.26 7.13 14.19
N ILE A 32 14.94 6.06 13.46
CA ILE A 32 13.57 5.56 13.28
C ILE A 32 13.53 4.17 13.90
N LYS A 33 12.60 3.97 14.83
CA LYS A 33 12.40 2.70 15.52
C LYS A 33 11.02 2.14 15.21
N ILE A 34 11.00 0.90 14.73
CA ILE A 34 9.80 0.12 14.45
C ILE A 34 9.75 -0.97 15.53
N PHE A 35 8.75 -0.90 16.40
CA PHE A 35 8.65 -1.77 17.59
C PHE A 35 9.94 -1.80 18.43
N GLY A 36 10.61 -0.65 18.57
CA GLY A 36 11.82 -0.49 19.36
C GLY A 36 13.14 -0.79 18.63
N LYS A 37 13.09 -1.32 17.40
CA LYS A 37 14.28 -1.68 16.61
C LYS A 37 14.46 -0.77 15.40
N SER A 38 15.71 -0.52 15.02
CA SER A 38 16.06 0.23 13.81
C SER A 38 16.36 -0.72 12.64
N ALA A 39 15.96 -0.33 11.43
CA ALA A 39 16.31 -1.07 10.21
C ALA A 39 17.83 -1.08 9.90
N LYS A 40 18.59 -0.19 10.55
CA LYS A 40 20.07 -0.21 10.50
C LYS A 40 20.65 -1.41 11.26
N ASP A 41 19.99 -1.82 12.34
CA ASP A 41 20.48 -2.89 13.24
C ASP A 41 19.86 -4.23 12.87
N ASP A 42 18.60 -4.23 12.42
CA ASP A 42 17.83 -5.42 12.09
C ASP A 42 16.90 -5.13 10.91
N ILE A 43 17.24 -5.60 9.71
CA ILE A 43 16.44 -5.33 8.51
C ILE A 43 15.07 -6.01 8.53
N SER A 44 14.91 -7.08 9.32
CA SER A 44 13.65 -7.85 9.41
C SER A 44 12.51 -7.01 9.98
N VAL A 45 12.80 -5.88 10.64
CA VAL A 45 11.77 -4.96 11.13
C VAL A 45 10.87 -4.44 10.01
N LEU A 46 11.40 -4.36 8.78
CA LEU A 46 10.66 -3.89 7.60
C LEU A 46 9.57 -4.88 7.16
N GLU A 47 9.63 -6.15 7.56
CA GLU A 47 8.56 -7.13 7.31
C GLU A 47 7.26 -6.73 8.01
N ASN A 48 7.33 -5.87 9.03
CA ASN A 48 6.16 -5.35 9.73
C ASN A 48 5.49 -4.16 9.03
N ILE A 49 6.02 -3.72 7.88
CA ILE A 49 5.55 -2.52 7.19
C ILE A 49 5.08 -2.86 5.77
N CYS A 50 3.88 -2.40 5.42
CA CYS A 50 3.44 -2.29 4.04
C CYS A 50 3.36 -0.81 3.64
N ILE A 51 4.00 -0.43 2.52
CA ILE A 51 3.92 0.93 1.99
C ILE A 51 3.22 0.87 0.63
N VAL A 52 2.01 1.43 0.58
CA VAL A 52 1.21 1.57 -0.64
C VAL A 52 1.45 2.95 -1.22
N ARG A 53 1.76 3.01 -2.52
CA ARG A 53 1.93 4.27 -3.25
C ARG A 53 1.31 4.18 -4.61
N GLU A 54 0.93 5.34 -5.15
CA GLU A 54 0.63 5.49 -6.57
C GLU A 54 1.93 5.42 -7.39
N LYS A 55 2.44 4.22 -7.62
CA LYS A 55 3.42 3.95 -8.68
C LYS A 55 2.83 2.94 -9.63
N GLU A 56 3.00 3.16 -10.94
CA GLU A 56 2.58 2.18 -11.92
C GLU A 56 3.34 0.86 -11.70
N PHE A 57 2.62 -0.25 -11.65
CA PHE A 57 3.24 -1.56 -11.68
C PHE A 57 4.03 -1.71 -12.98
N PHE A 58 5.28 -2.19 -12.87
CA PHE A 58 6.13 -2.45 -14.03
C PHE A 58 5.56 -3.55 -14.95
N LEU A 59 4.79 -4.48 -14.37
CA LEU A 59 4.19 -5.61 -15.05
C LEU A 59 2.82 -5.27 -15.67
N LYS A 60 2.80 -4.33 -16.62
CA LYS A 60 1.56 -3.76 -17.16
C LYS A 60 0.65 -4.77 -17.88
N ASP A 61 1.22 -5.82 -18.43
CA ASP A 61 0.47 -6.86 -19.16
C ASP A 61 -0.07 -7.98 -18.27
N TYR A 62 0.26 -7.98 -16.99
CA TYR A 62 -0.18 -9.03 -16.07
C TYR A 62 -1.65 -8.87 -15.73
N LYS A 63 -2.33 -10.02 -15.62
CA LYS A 63 -3.69 -10.06 -15.08
C LYS A 63 -3.69 -9.64 -13.62
N VAL A 64 -4.73 -8.94 -13.21
CA VAL A 64 -4.91 -8.46 -11.83
C VAL A 64 -4.81 -9.60 -10.82
N LYS A 65 -5.40 -10.77 -11.09
CA LYS A 65 -5.25 -11.96 -10.21
C LYS A 65 -3.78 -12.38 -10.01
N ASN A 66 -2.95 -12.26 -11.04
CA ASN A 66 -1.53 -12.61 -10.94
C ASN A 66 -0.75 -11.58 -10.13
N ILE A 67 -1.17 -10.30 -10.18
CA ILE A 67 -0.59 -9.25 -9.34
C ILE A 67 -0.92 -9.50 -7.88
N PHE A 68 -2.19 -9.83 -7.57
CA PHE A 68 -2.59 -10.23 -6.23
C PHE A 68 -1.80 -11.44 -5.73
N ASP A 69 -1.72 -12.52 -6.52
CA ASP A 69 -0.96 -13.73 -6.17
C ASP A 69 0.51 -13.41 -5.88
N MET A 70 1.17 -12.65 -6.77
CA MET A 70 2.56 -12.25 -6.60
C MET A 70 2.77 -11.43 -5.32
N HIS A 71 1.93 -10.41 -5.07
CA HIS A 71 2.07 -9.56 -3.90
C HIS A 71 1.76 -10.29 -2.60
N SER A 72 0.79 -11.20 -2.60
CA SER A 72 0.41 -11.97 -1.41
C SER A 72 1.58 -12.77 -0.84
N LYS A 73 2.48 -13.26 -1.69
CA LYS A 73 3.65 -14.07 -1.31
C LYS A 73 4.70 -13.31 -0.50
N PHE A 74 4.70 -11.97 -0.56
CA PHE A 74 5.61 -11.14 0.24
C PHE A 74 5.11 -10.92 1.68
N TYR A 75 3.85 -11.24 1.97
CA TYR A 75 3.23 -10.92 3.26
C TYR A 75 2.74 -12.20 3.95
N LYS A 76 3.41 -12.55 5.06
CA LYS A 76 3.12 -13.78 5.82
C LYS A 76 1.66 -13.91 6.27
N ASN A 77 1.01 -12.78 6.55
CA ASN A 77 -0.33 -12.72 7.12
C ASN A 77 -1.39 -12.27 6.11
N TYR A 78 -1.10 -12.39 4.81
CA TYR A 78 -1.98 -11.88 3.77
C TYR A 78 -3.42 -12.44 3.87
N ASP A 79 -4.43 -11.57 3.89
CA ASP A 79 -5.84 -11.96 4.02
C ASP A 79 -6.50 -12.12 2.64
N TYR A 80 -6.48 -13.36 2.13
CA TYR A 80 -7.12 -13.72 0.87
C TYR A 80 -8.66 -13.59 0.90
N ASN A 81 -9.30 -13.73 2.06
CA ASN A 81 -10.75 -13.61 2.17
C ASN A 81 -11.16 -12.15 2.07
N LEU A 82 -10.42 -11.26 2.73
CA LEU A 82 -10.59 -9.82 2.62
C LEU A 82 -10.31 -9.35 1.19
N GLN A 83 -9.25 -9.86 0.54
CA GLN A 83 -8.98 -9.56 -0.88
C GLN A 83 -10.20 -9.86 -1.75
N LYS A 84 -10.75 -11.08 -1.64
CA LYS A 84 -11.95 -11.47 -2.42
C LYS A 84 -13.17 -10.59 -2.10
N LYS A 85 -13.36 -10.21 -0.83
CA LYS A 85 -14.44 -9.32 -0.41
C LYS A 85 -14.28 -7.93 -1.02
N LEU A 86 -13.08 -7.35 -0.95
CA LEU A 86 -12.80 -6.01 -1.47
C LEU A 86 -12.81 -5.98 -3.00
N SER A 87 -12.25 -6.99 -3.68
CA SER A 87 -12.36 -7.11 -5.15
C SER A 87 -13.81 -7.10 -5.61
N ARG A 88 -14.72 -7.75 -4.88
CA ARG A 88 -16.16 -7.72 -5.17
C ARG A 88 -16.78 -6.37 -4.85
N LEU A 89 -16.49 -5.79 -3.68
CA LEU A 89 -17.01 -4.49 -3.25
C LEU A 89 -16.66 -3.37 -4.25
N PHE A 90 -15.44 -3.38 -4.76
CA PHE A 90 -14.92 -2.39 -5.69
C PHE A 90 -15.05 -2.79 -7.16
N GLU A 91 -15.75 -3.88 -7.46
CA GLU A 91 -16.01 -4.39 -8.81
C GLU A 91 -14.72 -4.56 -9.66
N ILE A 92 -13.63 -5.00 -9.03
CA ILE A 92 -12.35 -5.21 -9.69
C ILE A 92 -12.40 -6.51 -10.48
N ASN A 93 -12.36 -6.41 -11.81
CA ASN A 93 -12.28 -7.57 -12.69
C ASN A 93 -10.85 -8.14 -12.71
N GLU A 94 -10.66 -9.26 -12.02
CA GLU A 94 -9.35 -9.87 -11.83
C GLU A 94 -8.76 -10.53 -13.11
N GLU A 95 -9.57 -10.72 -14.15
CA GLU A 95 -9.15 -11.28 -15.44
C GLU A 95 -8.58 -10.24 -16.41
N LEU A 96 -8.79 -8.95 -16.13
CA LEU A 96 -8.21 -7.86 -16.93
C LEU A 96 -6.71 -7.73 -16.69
N SER A 97 -6.00 -7.26 -17.71
CA SER A 97 -4.61 -6.84 -17.58
C SER A 97 -4.52 -5.49 -16.85
N TYR A 98 -3.44 -5.27 -16.11
CA TYR A 98 -3.22 -4.02 -15.36
C TYR A 98 -3.30 -2.77 -16.24
N LYS A 99 -2.78 -2.81 -17.47
CA LYS A 99 -2.87 -1.69 -18.42
C LYS A 99 -4.30 -1.32 -18.80
N SER A 100 -5.24 -2.25 -18.70
CA SER A 100 -6.67 -2.03 -19.01
C SER A 100 -7.42 -1.37 -17.87
N LEU A 101 -6.84 -1.27 -16.68
CA LEU A 101 -7.48 -0.64 -15.53
C LEU A 101 -7.46 0.89 -15.65
N SER A 102 -8.55 1.53 -15.22
CA SER A 102 -8.57 2.98 -15.00
C SER A 102 -7.59 3.40 -13.91
N ARG A 103 -7.23 4.68 -13.84
CA ARG A 103 -6.37 5.21 -12.77
C ARG A 103 -6.92 4.87 -11.38
N GLY A 104 -8.23 5.07 -11.17
CA GLY A 104 -8.89 4.75 -9.90
C GLY A 104 -8.84 3.25 -9.56
N GLN A 105 -9.04 2.36 -10.55
CA GLN A 105 -8.92 0.92 -10.35
C GLN A 105 -7.49 0.48 -10.02
N LYS A 106 -6.48 1.13 -10.61
CA LYS A 106 -5.06 0.91 -10.25
C LYS A 106 -4.79 1.33 -8.81
N THR A 107 -5.33 2.47 -8.37
CA THR A 107 -5.26 2.91 -6.97
C THR A 107 -5.95 1.92 -6.03
N LEU A 108 -7.16 1.46 -6.35
CA LEU A 108 -7.89 0.46 -5.56
C LEU A 108 -7.12 -0.86 -5.48
N LEU A 109 -6.54 -1.34 -6.59
CA LEU A 109 -5.71 -2.55 -6.59
C LEU A 109 -4.56 -2.45 -5.58
N SER A 110 -3.78 -1.36 -5.64
CA SER A 110 -2.68 -1.11 -4.70
C SER A 110 -3.18 -1.01 -3.25
N ASN A 111 -4.32 -0.34 -3.04
CA ASN A 111 -4.92 -0.19 -1.74
C ASN A 111 -5.38 -1.54 -1.15
N ILE A 112 -6.05 -2.38 -1.94
CA ILE A 112 -6.48 -3.72 -1.54
C ILE A 112 -5.26 -4.55 -1.14
N ILE A 113 -4.17 -4.52 -1.91
CA ILE A 113 -2.92 -5.19 -1.54
C ILE A 113 -2.42 -4.72 -0.18
N GLY A 114 -2.41 -3.41 0.06
CA GLY A 114 -1.97 -2.86 1.35
C GLY A 114 -2.84 -3.22 2.53
N ILE A 115 -4.16 -3.14 2.37
CA ILE A 115 -5.13 -3.55 3.40
C ILE A 115 -4.97 -5.05 3.70
N CYS A 116 -4.91 -5.87 2.64
CA CYS A 116 -4.84 -7.33 2.79
C CYS A 116 -3.46 -7.82 3.21
N SER A 117 -2.39 -7.00 3.11
CA SER A 117 -1.06 -7.36 3.62
C SER A 117 -1.07 -7.77 5.10
N ASN A 118 -2.02 -7.21 5.86
CA ASN A 118 -2.15 -7.41 7.30
C ASN A 118 -0.82 -7.19 8.05
N CYS A 119 -0.01 -6.27 7.53
CA CYS A 119 1.18 -5.79 8.22
C CYS A 119 0.77 -4.99 9.47
N PRO A 120 1.52 -5.09 10.59
CA PRO A 120 1.28 -4.29 11.78
C PRO A 120 1.23 -2.77 11.52
N ILE A 121 1.98 -2.29 10.52
CA ILE A 121 1.97 -0.90 10.06
C ILE A 121 1.72 -0.90 8.55
N THR A 122 0.60 -0.32 8.12
CA THR A 122 0.34 -0.05 6.70
C THR A 122 0.32 1.47 6.47
N ILE A 123 1.12 1.94 5.52
CA ILE A 123 1.26 3.35 5.17
C ILE A 123 0.73 3.53 3.75
N PHE A 124 -0.20 4.46 3.59
CA PHE A 124 -0.72 4.87 2.29
C PHE A 124 -0.20 6.26 1.93
N ASP A 125 0.49 6.37 0.80
CA ASP A 125 0.85 7.65 0.19
C ASP A 125 -0.16 7.94 -0.93
N GLU A 126 -1.00 8.96 -0.70
CA GLU A 126 -2.04 9.42 -1.63
C GLU A 126 -3.11 8.35 -2.03
N PRO A 127 -3.74 7.62 -1.07
CA PRO A 127 -4.59 6.46 -1.38
C PRO A 127 -5.89 6.76 -2.12
N THR A 128 -6.32 8.02 -2.19
CA THR A 128 -7.60 8.40 -2.81
C THR A 128 -7.44 9.05 -4.17
N VAL A 129 -6.22 9.15 -4.69
CA VAL A 129 -5.95 9.81 -5.95
C VAL A 129 -6.52 8.97 -7.10
N GLY A 130 -7.29 9.63 -7.97
CA GLY A 130 -8.00 8.98 -9.08
C GLY A 130 -9.28 8.24 -8.71
N LEU A 131 -9.65 8.18 -7.42
CA LEU A 131 -10.94 7.64 -6.98
C LEU A 131 -12.05 8.68 -7.16
N ASP A 132 -13.18 8.24 -7.70
CA ASP A 132 -14.45 8.97 -7.62
C ASP A 132 -14.95 9.07 -6.17
N ALA A 133 -16.01 9.85 -5.95
CA ALA A 133 -16.54 10.11 -4.60
C ALA A 133 -17.08 8.85 -3.90
N VAL A 134 -17.70 7.93 -4.65
CA VAL A 134 -18.30 6.71 -4.11
C VAL A 134 -17.21 5.75 -3.62
N ASN A 135 -16.23 5.48 -4.48
CA ASN A 135 -15.09 4.62 -4.17
C ASN A 135 -14.21 5.20 -3.04
N ARG A 136 -14.14 6.53 -2.92
CA ARG A 136 -13.44 7.20 -1.81
C ARG A 136 -14.11 6.95 -0.47
N ASN A 137 -15.45 6.99 -0.41
CA ASN A 137 -16.19 6.71 0.83
C ASN A 137 -16.01 5.25 1.24
N TYR A 138 -16.20 4.31 0.30
CA TYR A 138 -15.97 2.89 0.56
C TYR A 138 -14.54 2.58 1.04
N PHE A 139 -13.54 3.29 0.51
CA PHE A 139 -12.16 3.12 0.97
C PHE A 139 -11.95 3.54 2.44
N TYR A 140 -12.66 4.58 2.92
CA TYR A 140 -12.56 5.00 4.31
C TYR A 140 -13.34 4.10 5.29
N ASP A 141 -14.37 3.41 4.80
CA ASP A 141 -15.21 2.50 5.61
C ASP A 141 -14.67 1.06 5.68
N ALA A 142 -13.79 0.68 4.75
CA ALA A 142 -13.18 -0.65 4.64
C ALA A 142 -12.10 -0.91 5.71
#